data_AF-A0A958WBA6-F1
#
_entry.id   AF-A0A958WBA6-F1
#
_cell.length_a   1.000
_cell.length_b   1.000
_cell.length_c   1.000
_cell.angle_alpha   90.00
_cell.angle_beta   90.00
_cell.angle_gamma   90.00
#
_symmetry.space_group_name_H-M   'P 1'
#
loop_
_entity.id
_entity.type
_entity.pdbx_description
1 polymer ?
#
loop_
_entity_poly.entity_id
_entity_poly.type
_entity_poly.pdbx_seq_one_letter_code
_entity_poly.pdbx_strand_id
1 'polypeptide(L)'
;MREVTVTQNRMHGFPRRIYSFKGLGKDLWEVAGHSGLAIKTMWGKTISAQFRQRLMLAVTGVNGCRYCSWLHTKEALRTGLSIEEVRYLLGGSFEDVPENEMKAILYAQHWADTNANPDPSIRKALIETYGEEKVKVIEMALLLIRIGNLTGNSFDYLLYRFSNGKWGLTGRDSH
;
A
#
# COMPACT_ATOMS: atom_id res chain seq x y z
N MET A 1 -28.66 -2.41 -3.59
CA MET A 1 -27.52 -1.78 -2.93
C MET A 1 -27.30 -2.50 -1.61
N ARG A 2 -26.29 -3.36 -1.50
CA ARG A 2 -25.92 -3.98 -0.22
C ARG A 2 -24.76 -3.15 0.32
N GLU A 3 -24.97 -2.54 1.49
CA GLU A 3 -23.92 -1.88 2.24
C GLU A 3 -22.78 -2.87 2.47
N VAL A 4 -21.62 -2.60 1.86
CA VAL A 4 -20.37 -3.27 2.22
C VAL A 4 -19.97 -2.68 3.56
N THR A 5 -20.46 -3.27 4.64
CA THR A 5 -19.95 -3.01 5.99
C THR A 5 -18.53 -3.58 6.04
N VAL A 6 -17.56 -2.75 5.65
CA VAL A 6 -16.16 -2.99 5.99
C VAL A 6 -16.10 -2.94 7.51
N THR A 7 -16.07 -4.10 8.16
CA THR A 7 -15.75 -4.22 9.57
C THR A 7 -14.28 -3.82 9.76
N GLN A 8 -14.01 -2.51 9.74
CA GLN A 8 -12.81 -1.97 10.33
C GLN A 8 -12.92 -2.29 11.81
N ASN A 9 -12.16 -3.29 12.25
CA ASN A 9 -11.96 -3.58 13.65
C ASN A 9 -11.15 -2.42 14.26
N ARG A 10 -11.77 -1.23 14.38
CA ARG A 10 -11.23 -0.07 15.07
C ARG A 10 -11.28 -0.42 16.55
N MET A 11 -10.23 -1.08 17.04
CA MET A 11 -10.02 -1.21 18.47
C MET A 11 -9.96 0.21 19.05
N HIS A 12 -10.72 0.47 20.12
CA HIS A 12 -10.94 1.81 20.65
C HIS A 12 -9.62 2.62 20.74
N GLY A 13 -9.56 3.72 19.97
CA GLY A 13 -8.48 4.72 20.01
C GLY A 13 -7.31 4.53 19.05
N PHE A 14 -7.16 3.40 18.33
CA PHE A 14 -6.11 3.26 17.29
C PHE A 14 -6.74 3.15 15.88
N PRO A 15 -6.58 4.16 15.00
CA PRO A 15 -7.37 4.25 13.77
C PRO A 15 -6.77 3.49 12.57
N ARG A 16 -5.49 3.12 12.62
CA ARG A 16 -4.78 2.52 11.48
C ARG A 16 -4.91 1.00 11.44
N ARG A 17 -4.93 0.44 10.22
CA ARG A 17 -5.01 -1.01 9.99
C ARG A 17 -3.73 -1.71 10.46
N ILE A 18 -3.89 -2.80 11.20
CA ILE A 18 -2.81 -3.65 11.72
C ILE A 18 -2.90 -5.07 11.17
N TYR A 19 -1.81 -5.82 11.28
CA TYR A 19 -1.83 -7.26 10.99
C TYR A 19 -2.47 -8.07 12.12
N SER A 20 -3.19 -9.12 11.73
CA SER A 20 -3.34 -10.32 12.55
C SER A 20 -2.20 -11.30 12.25
N PHE A 21 -1.90 -12.21 13.18
CA PHE A 21 -0.87 -13.25 12.96
C PHE A 21 -1.16 -14.12 11.73
N LYS A 22 -2.43 -14.52 11.54
CA LYS A 22 -2.87 -15.29 10.36
C LYS A 22 -2.70 -14.48 9.07
N GLY A 23 -3.04 -13.19 9.08
CA GLY A 23 -2.89 -12.32 7.92
C GLY A 23 -1.42 -12.15 7.52
N LEU A 24 -0.54 -11.91 8.49
CA LEU A 24 0.90 -11.78 8.22
C LEU A 24 1.47 -13.09 7.66
N GLY A 25 1.14 -14.22 8.28
CA GLY A 25 1.59 -15.53 7.81
C GLY A 25 1.14 -15.84 6.38
N LYS A 26 -0.11 -15.51 6.02
CA LYS A 26 -0.64 -15.66 4.67
C LYS A 26 0.15 -14.83 3.66
N ASP A 27 0.36 -13.55 3.94
CA ASP A 27 1.02 -12.64 3.00
C ASP A 27 2.51 -12.99 2.83
N LEU A 28 3.18 -13.41 3.91
CA LEU A 28 4.57 -13.93 3.84
C LEU A 28 4.67 -15.23 3.04
N TRP A 29 3.71 -16.15 3.23
CA TRP A 29 3.65 -17.39 2.47
C TRP A 29 3.46 -17.13 0.96
N GLU A 30 2.58 -16.20 0.61
CA GLU A 30 2.34 -15.80 -0.78
C GLU A 30 3.62 -15.26 -1.44
N VAL A 31 4.36 -14.40 -0.73
CA VAL A 31 5.66 -13.90 -1.21
C VAL A 31 6.70 -15.01 -1.32
N ALA A 32 6.77 -15.93 -0.35
CA ALA A 32 7.72 -17.04 -0.37
C ALA A 32 7.47 -17.99 -1.55
N GLY A 33 6.20 -18.32 -1.82
CA GLY A 33 5.78 -19.13 -2.96
C GLY A 33 6.07 -18.48 -4.32
N HIS A 34 6.22 -17.16 -4.35
CA HIS A 34 6.51 -16.36 -5.55
C HIS A 34 7.79 -15.54 -5.41
N SER A 35 8.81 -16.06 -4.73
CA SER A 35 10.05 -15.34 -4.41
C SER A 35 10.77 -14.79 -5.66
N GLY A 36 10.77 -15.53 -6.76
CA GLY A 36 11.32 -15.06 -8.04
C GLY A 36 10.59 -13.83 -8.58
N LEU A 37 9.26 -13.79 -8.47
CA LEU A 37 8.45 -12.61 -8.83
C LEU A 37 8.69 -11.45 -7.86
N ALA A 38 8.85 -11.72 -6.57
CA ALA A 38 9.19 -10.70 -5.58
C ALA A 38 10.56 -10.06 -5.89
N ILE A 39 11.58 -10.87 -6.17
CA ILE A 39 12.92 -10.38 -6.60
C ILE A 39 12.80 -9.57 -7.89
N LYS A 40 12.07 -10.08 -8.89
CA LYS A 40 11.80 -9.36 -10.15
C LYS A 40 11.09 -8.03 -9.92
N THR A 41 10.16 -7.96 -8.98
CA THR A 41 9.44 -6.73 -8.63
C THR A 41 10.35 -5.73 -7.92
N MET A 42 11.30 -6.21 -7.11
CA MET A 42 12.24 -5.35 -6.39
C MET A 42 13.38 -4.81 -7.26
N TRP A 43 13.89 -5.63 -8.18
CA TRP A 43 15.15 -5.37 -8.89
C TRP A 43 15.03 -5.39 -10.41
N GLY A 44 13.89 -5.84 -10.95
CA GLY A 44 13.63 -5.88 -12.39
C GLY A 44 13.19 -4.53 -12.96
N LYS A 45 12.86 -4.56 -14.26
CA LYS A 45 12.50 -3.37 -15.05
C LYS A 45 11.10 -3.44 -15.68
N THR A 46 10.29 -4.46 -15.34
CA THR A 46 8.91 -4.61 -15.85
C THR A 46 8.05 -3.37 -15.56
N ILE A 47 8.26 -2.76 -14.40
CA ILE A 47 7.79 -1.40 -14.08
C ILE A 47 8.98 -0.52 -13.73
N SER A 48 8.89 0.77 -14.05
CA SER A 48 9.95 1.72 -13.72
C SER A 48 10.06 1.89 -12.20
N ALA A 49 11.23 2.36 -11.73
CA ALA A 49 11.41 2.64 -10.31
C ALA A 49 10.43 3.73 -9.83
N GLN A 50 10.14 4.73 -10.65
CA GLN A 50 9.16 5.78 -10.37
C GLN A 50 7.75 5.21 -10.22
N PHE A 51 7.30 4.40 -11.20
CA PHE A 51 5.98 3.77 -11.17
C PHE A 51 5.80 2.89 -9.94
N ARG A 52 6.82 2.11 -9.58
CA ARG A 52 6.82 1.31 -8.35
C ARG A 52 6.67 2.19 -7.10
N GLN A 53 7.37 3.33 -7.01
CA GLN A 53 7.23 4.22 -5.86
C GLN A 53 5.85 4.91 -5.80
N ARG A 54 5.24 5.24 -6.94
CA ARG A 54 3.85 5.74 -6.97
C ARG A 54 2.87 4.71 -6.38
N LEU A 55 2.98 3.45 -6.79
CA LEU A 55 2.18 2.36 -6.22
C LEU A 55 2.39 2.22 -4.70
N MET A 56 3.65 2.26 -4.27
CA MET A 56 4.02 2.13 -2.84
C MET A 56 3.46 3.29 -2.01
N LEU A 57 3.58 4.53 -2.51
CA LEU A 57 3.07 5.73 -1.85
C LEU A 57 1.55 5.78 -1.82
N ALA A 58 0.86 5.40 -2.90
CA ALA A 58 -0.61 5.36 -2.94
C ALA A 58 -1.17 4.40 -1.89
N VAL A 59 -0.64 3.17 -1.80
CA VAL A 59 -1.06 2.20 -0.76
C VAL A 59 -0.68 2.67 0.65
N THR A 60 0.47 3.32 0.78
CA THR A 60 0.93 3.87 2.06
C THR A 60 0.05 5.03 2.54
N GLY A 61 -0.45 5.86 1.61
CA GLY A 61 -1.42 6.91 1.89
C GLY A 61 -2.69 6.33 2.52
N VAL A 62 -3.25 5.29 1.90
CA VAL A 62 -4.43 4.57 2.40
C VAL A 62 -4.19 3.94 3.78
N ASN A 63 -3.05 3.26 3.98
CA ASN A 63 -2.78 2.56 5.24
C ASN A 63 -2.22 3.47 6.36
N GLY A 64 -1.81 4.70 6.07
CA GLY A 64 -1.31 5.67 7.06
C GLY A 64 -0.01 5.26 7.77
N CYS A 65 0.83 4.41 7.16
CA CYS A 65 2.05 3.93 7.83
C CYS A 65 3.16 4.98 7.79
N ARG A 66 3.55 5.52 8.96
CA ARG A 66 4.59 6.56 9.07
C ARG A 66 5.98 6.09 8.62
N TYR A 67 6.33 4.85 8.91
CA TYR A 67 7.62 4.26 8.57
C TYR A 67 7.77 4.13 7.05
N CYS A 68 6.76 3.56 6.40
CA CYS A 68 6.73 3.42 4.95
C CYS A 68 6.58 4.78 4.25
N SER A 69 5.83 5.73 4.84
CA SER A 69 5.74 7.09 4.30
C SER A 69 7.13 7.72 4.22
N TRP A 70 7.92 7.64 5.30
CA TRP A 70 9.29 8.15 5.32
C TRP A 70 10.19 7.42 4.32
N LEU A 71 10.21 6.08 4.35
CA LEU A 71 11.09 5.26 3.51
C LEU A 71 10.80 5.48 2.01
N HIS A 72 9.53 5.40 1.61
CA HIS A 72 9.16 5.50 0.21
C HIS A 72 9.13 6.94 -0.30
N THR A 73 8.98 7.95 0.57
CA THR A 73 9.25 9.35 0.20
C THR A 73 10.72 9.50 -0.21
N LYS A 74 11.65 9.00 0.61
CA LYS A 74 13.08 9.06 0.30
C LYS A 74 13.40 8.37 -1.04
N GLU A 75 12.85 7.18 -1.26
CA GLU A 75 13.07 6.44 -2.50
C GLU A 75 12.40 7.08 -3.72
N ALA A 76 11.19 7.65 -3.57
CA ALA A 76 10.50 8.37 -4.63
C ALA A 76 11.28 9.60 -5.11
N LEU A 77 11.78 10.41 -4.19
CA LEU A 77 12.62 11.56 -4.52
C LEU A 77 13.91 11.11 -5.21
N ARG A 78 14.51 10.02 -4.75
CA ARG A 78 15.72 9.43 -5.37
C ARG A 78 15.48 8.94 -6.80
N THR A 79 14.26 8.49 -7.12
CA THR A 79 13.90 8.02 -8.47
C THR A 79 13.38 9.14 -9.38
N GLY A 80 13.23 10.36 -8.85
CA GLY A 80 12.92 11.57 -9.61
C GLY A 80 11.48 12.07 -9.51
N LEU A 81 10.67 11.56 -8.58
CA LEU A 81 9.34 12.16 -8.32
C LEU A 81 9.51 13.54 -7.67
N SER A 82 8.62 14.47 -8.00
CA SER A 82 8.57 15.78 -7.34
C SER A 82 8.07 15.67 -5.90
N ILE A 83 8.34 16.69 -5.09
CA ILE A 83 7.84 16.75 -3.71
C ILE A 83 6.31 16.84 -3.72
N GLU A 84 5.76 17.59 -4.68
CA GLU A 84 4.33 17.80 -4.90
C GLU A 84 3.63 16.48 -5.20
N GLU A 85 4.16 15.71 -6.16
CA GLU A 85 3.61 14.40 -6.52
C GLU A 85 3.62 13.43 -5.33
N VAL A 86 4.70 13.41 -4.54
CA VAL A 86 4.76 12.58 -3.32
C VAL A 86 3.70 13.01 -2.30
N ARG A 87 3.49 14.32 -2.12
CA ARG A 87 2.45 14.84 -1.21
C ARG A 87 1.05 14.45 -1.70
N TYR A 88 0.77 14.58 -2.99
CA TYR A 88 -0.50 14.17 -3.58
C TYR A 88 -0.77 12.69 -3.34
N LEU A 89 0.18 11.81 -3.68
CA LEU A 89 0.05 10.37 -3.52
C LEU A 89 -0.22 9.95 -2.06
N LEU A 90 0.50 10.53 -1.10
CA LEU A 90 0.30 10.26 0.34
C LEU A 90 -1.01 10.85 0.87
N GLY A 91 -1.52 11.90 0.23
CA GLY A 91 -2.80 12.55 0.54
C GLY A 91 -4.00 11.95 -0.18
N GLY A 92 -3.80 10.99 -1.09
CA GLY A 92 -4.87 10.36 -1.88
C GLY A 92 -5.31 11.16 -3.10
N SER A 93 -4.53 12.15 -3.54
CA SER A 93 -4.67 12.81 -4.84
C SER A 93 -3.68 12.22 -5.85
N PHE A 94 -4.05 12.24 -7.14
CA PHE A 94 -3.26 11.65 -8.23
C PHE A 94 -3.02 12.61 -9.39
N GLU A 95 -3.11 13.92 -9.15
CA GLU A 95 -3.02 14.98 -10.18
C GLU A 95 -1.80 14.86 -11.11
N ASP A 96 -0.62 14.54 -10.57
CA ASP A 96 0.65 14.47 -11.32
C ASP A 96 1.00 13.05 -11.82
N VAL A 97 0.09 12.08 -11.66
CA VAL A 97 0.34 10.70 -12.11
C VAL A 97 0.25 10.63 -13.63
N PRO A 98 1.25 10.06 -14.33
CA PRO A 98 1.19 9.86 -15.78
C PRO A 98 -0.05 9.07 -16.21
N GLU A 99 -0.69 9.47 -17.30
CA GLU A 99 -1.95 8.88 -17.78
C GLU A 99 -1.85 7.36 -17.98
N ASN A 100 -0.70 6.89 -18.48
CA ASN A 100 -0.43 5.48 -18.67
C ASN A 100 -0.26 4.69 -17.36
N GLU A 101 -0.08 5.34 -16.21
CA GLU A 101 0.04 4.70 -14.88
C GLU A 101 -1.22 4.88 -14.03
N MET A 102 -2.06 5.88 -14.34
CA MET A 102 -3.26 6.27 -13.58
C MET A 102 -4.16 5.10 -13.21
N LYS A 103 -4.48 4.22 -14.16
CA LYS A 103 -5.38 3.07 -13.92
C LYS A 103 -4.81 2.10 -12.88
N ALA A 104 -3.49 1.90 -12.87
CA ALA A 104 -2.83 1.08 -11.85
C ALA A 104 -2.77 1.76 -10.48
N ILE A 105 -2.61 3.09 -10.43
CA ILE A 105 -2.61 3.84 -9.18
C ILE A 105 -4.00 3.83 -8.53
N LEU A 106 -5.07 4.04 -9.32
CA LEU A 106 -6.45 3.92 -8.86
C LEU A 106 -6.77 2.49 -8.40
N TYR A 107 -6.30 1.49 -9.14
CA TYR A 107 -6.39 0.09 -8.69
C TYR A 107 -5.67 -0.13 -7.36
N ALA A 108 -4.47 0.42 -7.18
CA ALA A 108 -3.70 0.28 -5.94
C ALA A 108 -4.42 0.91 -4.74
N GLN A 109 -5.04 2.08 -4.92
CA GLN A 109 -5.88 2.70 -3.89
C GLN A 109 -7.06 1.79 -3.52
N HIS A 110 -7.86 1.37 -4.52
CA HIS A 110 -9.00 0.47 -4.30
C HIS A 110 -8.59 -0.85 -3.64
N TRP A 111 -7.48 -1.44 -4.09
CA TRP A 111 -6.91 -2.66 -3.54
C TRP A 111 -6.55 -2.48 -2.06
N ALA A 112 -5.97 -1.33 -1.68
CA ALA A 112 -5.64 -1.03 -0.30
C ALA A 112 -6.89 -0.77 0.56
N ASP A 113 -7.88 -0.03 0.05
CA ASP A 113 -9.13 0.28 0.75
C ASP A 113 -9.92 -0.99 1.06
N THR A 114 -10.04 -1.87 0.07
CA THR A 114 -10.71 -3.17 0.17
C THR A 114 -9.90 -4.25 0.91
N ASN A 115 -8.78 -3.87 1.53
CA ASN A 115 -7.93 -4.78 2.30
C ASN A 115 -7.42 -5.98 1.48
N ALA A 116 -6.88 -5.70 0.28
CA ALA A 116 -6.41 -6.69 -0.69
C ALA A 116 -7.52 -7.59 -1.27
N ASN A 117 -8.74 -7.07 -1.38
CA ASN A 117 -9.88 -7.76 -1.97
C ASN A 117 -10.58 -6.87 -3.01
N PRO A 118 -9.88 -6.48 -4.10
CA PRO A 118 -10.45 -5.65 -5.14
C PRO A 118 -11.57 -6.38 -5.90
N ASP A 119 -12.40 -5.63 -6.61
CA ASP A 119 -13.42 -6.21 -7.48
C ASP A 119 -12.75 -6.96 -8.66
N PRO A 120 -13.13 -8.22 -8.95
CA PRO A 120 -12.55 -8.98 -10.05
C PRO A 120 -12.64 -8.29 -11.42
N SER A 121 -13.70 -7.51 -11.66
CA SER A 121 -13.88 -6.76 -12.91
C SER A 121 -12.83 -5.65 -13.07
N ILE A 122 -12.42 -5.01 -11.98
CA ILE A 122 -11.37 -3.99 -11.99
C ILE A 122 -10.02 -4.64 -12.30
N ARG A 123 -9.74 -5.81 -11.70
CA ARG A 123 -8.52 -6.59 -12.02
C ARG A 123 -8.49 -6.99 -13.49
N LYS A 124 -9.60 -7.46 -14.05
CA LYS A 124 -9.70 -7.82 -15.47
C LYS A 124 -9.40 -6.61 -16.37
N ALA A 125 -10.00 -5.46 -16.08
CA ALA A 125 -9.74 -4.23 -16.82
C ALA A 125 -8.26 -3.81 -16.72
N LEU A 126 -7.60 -4.05 -15.58
CA LEU A 126 -6.18 -3.78 -15.42
C LEU A 126 -5.31 -4.68 -16.32
N ILE A 127 -5.64 -5.97 -16.42
CA ILE A 127 -4.96 -6.93 -17.31
C ILE A 127 -5.11 -6.52 -18.78
N GLU A 128 -6.30 -6.08 -19.19
CA GLU A 128 -6.53 -5.59 -20.55
C GLU A 128 -5.65 -4.38 -20.91
N THR A 129 -5.30 -3.55 -19.92
CA THR A 129 -4.45 -2.36 -20.14
C THR A 129 -2.96 -2.66 -20.07
N TYR A 130 -2.52 -3.51 -19.14
CA TYR A 130 -1.09 -3.67 -18.84
C TYR A 130 -0.51 -5.03 -19.23
N GLY A 131 -1.37 -6.01 -19.52
CA GLY A 131 -0.99 -7.41 -19.70
C GLY A 131 -0.76 -8.13 -18.37
N GLU A 132 -0.95 -9.45 -18.39
CA GLU A 132 -0.88 -10.31 -17.20
C GLU A 132 0.48 -10.22 -16.47
N GLU A 133 1.58 -10.16 -17.21
CA GLU A 133 2.94 -10.16 -16.64
C GLU A 133 3.22 -8.88 -15.83
N LYS A 134 2.85 -7.72 -16.36
CA LYS A 134 2.99 -6.44 -15.65
C LYS A 134 2.02 -6.36 -14.47
N VAL A 135 0.79 -6.83 -14.61
CA VAL A 135 -0.18 -6.87 -13.50
C VAL A 135 0.33 -7.72 -12.33
N LYS A 136 0.93 -8.89 -12.59
CA LYS A 136 1.55 -9.70 -11.52
C LYS A 136 2.65 -8.95 -10.77
N VAL A 137 3.47 -8.17 -11.47
CA VAL A 137 4.50 -7.32 -10.84
C VAL A 137 3.88 -6.18 -10.04
N ILE A 138 2.82 -5.54 -10.54
CA ILE A 138 2.07 -4.53 -9.80
C ILE A 138 1.50 -5.13 -8.51
N GLU A 139 0.78 -6.25 -8.59
CA GLU A 139 0.14 -6.90 -7.44
C GLU A 139 1.18 -7.36 -6.40
N MET A 140 2.32 -7.88 -6.84
CA MET A 140 3.44 -8.18 -5.94
C MET A 140 3.99 -6.93 -5.26
N ALA A 141 4.08 -5.79 -5.96
CA ALA A 141 4.49 -4.52 -5.36
C ALA A 141 3.50 -4.07 -4.27
N LEU A 142 2.18 -4.22 -4.51
CA LEU A 142 1.12 -3.92 -3.54
C LEU A 142 1.19 -4.83 -2.31
N LEU A 143 1.47 -6.12 -2.51
CA LEU A 143 1.64 -7.09 -1.43
C LEU A 143 2.85 -6.75 -0.55
N LEU A 144 3.99 -6.44 -1.17
CA LEU A 144 5.21 -6.07 -0.44
C LEU A 144 5.00 -4.80 0.42
N ILE A 145 4.37 -3.76 -0.13
CA ILE A 145 4.12 -2.53 0.64
C ILE A 145 3.06 -2.74 1.72
N ARG A 146 2.05 -3.59 1.47
CA ARG A 146 1.07 -3.98 2.49
C ARG A 146 1.77 -4.65 3.68
N ILE A 147 2.71 -5.56 3.43
CA ILE A 147 3.48 -6.22 4.49
C ILE A 147 4.20 -5.17 5.33
N GLY A 148 4.91 -4.23 4.70
CA GLY A 148 5.59 -3.15 5.40
C GLY A 148 4.63 -2.24 6.17
N ASN A 149 3.53 -1.81 5.54
CA ASN A 149 2.56 -0.88 6.11
C ASN A 149 1.91 -1.46 7.37
N LEU A 150 1.32 -2.65 7.27
CA LEU A 150 0.57 -3.25 8.37
C LEU A 150 1.51 -3.73 9.48
N THR A 151 2.75 -4.14 9.17
CA THR A 151 3.76 -4.46 10.19
C THR A 151 4.16 -3.20 10.96
N GLY A 152 4.45 -2.10 10.26
CA GLY A 152 4.77 -0.82 10.90
C GLY A 152 3.61 -0.29 11.76
N ASN A 153 2.38 -0.39 11.28
CA ASN A 153 1.19 -0.02 12.05
C ASN A 153 0.97 -0.95 13.25
N SER A 154 1.20 -2.26 13.11
CA SER A 154 1.15 -3.20 14.24
C SER A 154 2.18 -2.85 15.31
N PHE A 155 3.38 -2.43 14.92
CA PHE A 155 4.38 -1.96 15.86
C PHE A 155 3.96 -0.66 16.57
N ASP A 156 3.43 0.32 15.84
CA ASP A 156 2.83 1.53 16.42
C ASP A 156 1.69 1.17 17.40
N TYR A 157 0.87 0.19 17.07
CA TYR A 157 -0.19 -0.30 17.95
C TYR A 157 0.35 -0.94 19.24
N LEU A 158 1.45 -1.71 19.17
CA LEU A 158 2.11 -2.22 20.36
C LEU A 158 2.61 -1.08 21.25
N LEU A 159 3.25 -0.05 20.67
CA LEU A 159 3.67 1.15 21.41
C LEU A 159 2.47 1.85 22.06
N TYR A 160 1.38 2.03 21.33
CA TYR A 160 0.14 2.60 21.84
C TYR A 160 -0.39 1.81 23.04
N ARG A 161 -0.43 0.48 22.93
CA ARG A 161 -0.94 -0.41 23.98
C ARG A 161 -0.08 -0.44 25.24
N PHE A 162 1.25 -0.41 25.10
CA PHE A 162 2.17 -0.44 26.24
C PHE A 162 2.35 0.92 26.92
N SER A 163 2.18 2.00 26.17
CA SER A 163 2.29 3.36 26.68
C SER A 163 0.97 3.94 27.21
N ASN A 164 -0.11 3.15 27.20
CA ASN A 164 -1.48 3.60 27.50
C ASN A 164 -1.88 4.84 26.68
N GLY A 165 -1.63 4.79 25.37
CA GLY A 165 -2.04 5.82 24.42
C GLY A 165 -1.10 7.02 24.26
N LYS A 166 0.05 7.05 24.95
CA LYS A 166 1.02 8.15 24.85
C LYS A 166 1.86 8.11 23.57
N TRP A 167 2.12 6.92 23.04
CA TRP A 167 2.96 6.69 21.86
C TRP A 167 2.20 5.96 20.76
N GLY A 168 2.81 5.89 19.58
CA GLY A 168 2.28 5.13 18.45
C GLY A 168 1.21 5.85 17.65
N LEU A 169 0.69 7.00 18.09
CA LEU A 169 -0.11 7.90 17.25
C LEU A 169 0.76 8.96 16.58
N THR A 170 0.24 9.54 15.51
CA THR A 170 0.84 10.58 14.69
C THR A 170 -0.14 11.74 14.52
N GLY A 171 0.31 12.88 14.01
CA GLY A 171 -0.58 14.01 13.71
C GLY A 171 -1.68 13.68 12.68
N ARG A 172 -1.56 12.58 11.92
CA ARG A 172 -2.63 12.08 11.03
C ARG A 172 -3.71 11.26 11.75
N ASP A 173 -3.48 10.88 13.00
CA ASP A 173 -4.41 10.07 13.79
C ASP A 173 -5.35 10.94 14.66
N SER A 174 -5.16 12.28 14.66
CA SER A 174 -5.94 13.24 15.45
C SER A 174 -7.13 13.77 14.63
N HIS A 175 -8.32 13.23 14.89
CA HIS A 175 -9.62 13.78 14.44
C HIS A 175 -10.52 14.00 15.65
#